data_AF-A0A2V8L0I2-F1
#
_entry.id   AF-A0A2V8L0I2-F1
#
_cell.length_a   1.000
_cell.length_b   1.000
_cell.length_c   1.000
_cell.angle_alpha   90.00
_cell.angle_beta   90.00
_cell.angle_gamma   90.00
#
_symmetry.space_group_name_H-M   'P 1'
#
loop_
_entity.id
_entity.type
_entity.pdbx_description
1 polymer ?
#
loop_
_entity_poly.entity_id
_entity_poly.type
_entity_poly.pdbx_seq_one_letter_code
_entity_poly.pdbx_strand_id
1 'polypeptide(L)'
;MTAMFPVVLFLFAFLFSSVAAAQTPPPGAPFDPSKHPNPIVTFVEEKDFKPVAYDRAKADAGIELLGLSQDEGKRGSVELAEGRFVKNMSILNFRTDVTFYPVVRQKFKLANGSDLVLYSFRFPKVALPREYARMILNEAAVEKKKKPNEMRFGGTAPEQLEIRGARGLLFDKEGQITIYWQEEGVGHVAMASLARQELFRVVDDLL
;
A
#
# COMPACT_ATOMS: atom_id res chain seq x y z
N MET A 1 -11.26 -74.63 4.54
CA MET A 1 -10.90 -73.98 3.26
C MET A 1 -12.13 -73.20 2.81
N THR A 2 -12.16 -71.89 3.07
CA THR A 2 -11.93 -70.78 2.10
C THR A 2 -13.15 -70.56 1.19
N ALA A 3 -13.73 -69.38 1.00
CA ALA A 3 -13.28 -68.02 1.32
C ALA A 3 -14.49 -67.10 1.53
N MET A 4 -14.39 -66.22 2.52
CA MET A 4 -15.29 -65.11 2.78
C MET A 4 -14.98 -63.94 1.84
N PHE A 5 -16.04 -63.25 1.41
CA PHE A 5 -16.13 -61.80 1.16
C PHE A 5 -14.86 -61.08 0.65
N PRO A 6 -14.82 -60.72 -0.65
CA PRO A 6 -14.24 -59.42 -0.98
C PRO A 6 -14.85 -58.82 -2.27
N VAL A 7 -16.10 -58.37 -2.27
CA VAL A 7 -16.63 -57.64 -3.46
C VAL A 7 -17.30 -56.31 -3.08
N VAL A 8 -17.82 -56.20 -1.86
CA VAL A 8 -18.53 -54.97 -1.43
C VAL A 8 -17.56 -53.85 -0.99
N LEU A 9 -16.29 -54.16 -0.70
CA LEU A 9 -15.33 -53.16 -0.22
C LEU A 9 -14.65 -52.32 -1.33
N PHE A 10 -14.86 -52.66 -2.61
CA PHE A 10 -14.14 -51.98 -3.70
C PHE A 10 -14.89 -50.74 -4.25
N LEU A 11 -16.20 -50.63 -4.01
CA LEU A 11 -17.00 -49.49 -4.50
C LEU A 11 -17.12 -48.31 -3.53
N PHE A 12 -16.76 -48.49 -2.25
CA PHE A 12 -16.78 -47.38 -1.27
C PHE A 12 -15.52 -46.50 -1.33
N ALA A 13 -14.44 -46.98 -1.94
CA ALA A 13 -13.17 -46.27 -2.02
C ALA A 13 -13.11 -45.21 -3.13
N PHE A 14 -14.07 -45.19 -4.07
CA PHE A 14 -14.08 -44.25 -5.20
C PHE A 14 -14.93 -43.00 -4.98
N LEU A 15 -15.69 -42.89 -3.88
CA LEU A 15 -16.60 -41.76 -3.63
C LEU A 15 -16.03 -40.66 -2.73
N PHE A 16 -14.79 -40.79 -2.24
CA PHE A 16 -14.20 -39.80 -1.31
C PHE A 16 -12.93 -39.09 -1.81
N SER A 17 -12.51 -39.29 -3.07
CA SER A 17 -11.22 -38.78 -3.57
C SER A 17 -11.29 -37.44 -4.31
N SER A 18 -12.32 -36.61 -4.14
CA SER A 18 -12.46 -35.33 -4.86
C SER A 18 -12.25 -34.07 -4.02
N VAL A 19 -11.72 -34.16 -2.79
CA VAL A 19 -11.43 -32.95 -1.98
C VAL A 19 -10.00 -32.42 -2.18
N ALA A 20 -9.11 -33.18 -2.81
CA ALA A 20 -7.70 -32.81 -2.99
C ALA A 20 -7.40 -32.16 -4.36
N ALA A 21 -8.20 -31.17 -4.76
CA ALA A 21 -7.83 -30.28 -5.87
C ALA A 21 -8.43 -28.86 -5.71
N ALA A 22 -8.72 -28.43 -4.48
CA ALA A 22 -8.66 -27.00 -4.20
C ALA A 22 -7.17 -26.62 -4.26
N GLN A 23 -6.63 -26.49 -5.47
CA GLN A 23 -5.34 -25.87 -5.69
C GLN A 23 -5.42 -24.53 -4.99
N THR A 24 -4.80 -24.43 -3.82
CA THR A 24 -4.44 -23.14 -3.25
C THR A 24 -3.74 -22.42 -4.37
N PRO A 25 -4.27 -21.27 -4.84
CA PRO A 25 -3.74 -20.58 -6.01
C PRO A 25 -2.23 -20.41 -5.82
N PRO A 26 -1.42 -20.45 -6.88
CA PRO A 26 0.00 -20.16 -6.74
C PRO A 26 0.15 -18.83 -5.97
N PRO A 27 1.00 -18.76 -4.93
CA PRO A 27 1.26 -17.52 -4.22
C PRO A 27 1.62 -16.44 -5.24
N GLY A 28 0.81 -15.39 -5.35
CA GLY A 28 1.09 -14.33 -6.30
C GLY A 28 2.28 -13.46 -5.88
N ALA A 29 2.73 -12.64 -6.82
CA ALA A 29 3.87 -11.76 -6.58
C ALA A 29 3.58 -10.75 -5.43
N PRO A 30 4.57 -10.46 -4.57
CA PRO A 30 4.41 -9.60 -3.40
C PRO A 30 4.07 -8.14 -3.77
N PHE A 31 3.45 -7.36 -2.87
CA PHE A 31 3.19 -5.93 -3.08
C PHE A 31 4.49 -5.23 -3.42
N ASP A 32 4.53 -4.62 -4.59
CA ASP A 32 5.75 -4.08 -5.16
C ASP A 32 5.53 -2.58 -5.40
N PRO A 33 5.93 -1.72 -4.44
CA PRO A 33 5.80 -0.29 -4.61
C PRO A 33 6.56 0.22 -5.84
N SER A 34 7.52 -0.55 -6.38
CA SER A 34 8.22 -0.16 -7.60
C SER A 34 7.38 -0.20 -8.87
N LYS A 35 6.25 -0.92 -8.84
CA LYS A 35 5.26 -0.93 -9.92
C LYS A 35 4.24 0.21 -9.79
N HIS A 36 4.30 0.98 -8.70
CA HIS A 36 3.32 2.00 -8.33
C HIS A 36 4.04 3.32 -7.98
N PRO A 37 4.14 4.23 -8.95
CA PRO A 37 4.88 5.48 -8.79
C PRO A 37 4.18 6.49 -7.88
N ASN A 38 2.90 6.28 -7.58
CA ASN A 38 2.23 6.93 -6.46
C ASN A 38 1.41 5.88 -5.70
N PRO A 39 1.99 5.23 -4.67
CA PRO A 39 1.33 4.15 -3.92
C PRO A 39 0.25 4.65 -2.94
N ILE A 40 -0.13 5.93 -2.99
CA ILE A 40 -1.27 6.48 -2.24
C ILE A 40 -2.54 6.48 -3.10
N VAL A 41 -2.41 6.86 -4.39
CA VAL A 41 -3.52 6.94 -5.35
C VAL A 41 -4.17 5.57 -5.57
N THR A 42 -3.44 4.51 -5.23
CA THR A 42 -3.91 3.13 -5.22
C THR A 42 -4.97 2.84 -4.16
N PHE A 43 -5.11 3.67 -3.13
CA PHE A 43 -6.03 3.43 -2.00
C PHE A 43 -7.05 4.54 -1.78
N VAL A 44 -6.69 5.80 -2.10
CA VAL A 44 -7.50 6.98 -1.81
C VAL A 44 -7.37 8.02 -2.93
N GLU A 45 -8.45 8.76 -3.22
CA GLU A 45 -8.46 9.90 -4.15
C GLU A 45 -8.33 11.22 -3.39
N GLU A 46 -7.92 12.30 -4.07
CA GLU A 46 -7.75 13.63 -3.44
C GLU A 46 -9.02 14.15 -2.74
N LYS A 47 -10.19 13.80 -3.29
CA LYS A 47 -11.52 14.16 -2.75
C LYS A 47 -11.85 13.46 -1.42
N ASP A 48 -11.15 12.38 -1.09
CA ASP A 48 -11.44 11.59 0.11
C ASP A 48 -10.79 12.23 1.35
N PHE A 49 -9.84 13.15 1.15
CA PHE A 49 -9.14 13.85 2.21
C PHE A 49 -9.95 15.01 2.78
N LYS A 50 -10.12 15.00 4.10
CA LYS A 50 -10.75 16.10 4.84
C LYS A 50 -9.76 16.70 5.85
N PRO A 51 -9.75 18.03 6.05
CA PRO A 51 -8.93 18.65 7.07
C PRO A 51 -9.30 18.14 8.47
N VAL A 52 -8.29 17.79 9.28
CA VAL A 52 -8.46 17.34 10.66
C VAL A 52 -7.34 17.88 11.54
N ALA A 53 -7.57 17.92 12.86
CA ALA A 53 -6.51 18.27 13.81
C ALA A 53 -5.45 17.16 13.87
N TYR A 54 -4.20 17.55 14.17
CA TYR A 54 -3.05 16.62 14.21
C TYR A 54 -3.27 15.45 15.18
N ASP A 55 -3.70 15.73 16.42
CA ASP A 55 -3.91 14.69 17.44
C ASP A 55 -5.01 13.70 17.04
N ARG A 56 -6.03 14.20 16.33
CA ARG A 56 -7.11 13.38 15.79
C ARG A 56 -6.62 12.51 14.64
N ALA A 57 -5.82 13.06 13.70
CA ALA A 57 -5.22 12.28 12.63
C ALA A 57 -4.33 11.15 13.18
N LYS A 58 -3.51 11.45 14.20
CA LYS A 58 -2.67 10.47 14.88
C LYS A 58 -3.49 9.37 15.55
N ALA A 59 -4.56 9.74 16.27
CA ALA A 59 -5.44 8.77 16.93
C ALA A 59 -6.20 7.89 15.92
N ASP A 60 -6.80 8.50 14.90
CA ASP A 60 -7.67 7.81 13.93
C ASP A 60 -6.87 6.88 13.01
N ALA A 61 -5.70 7.31 12.53
CA ALA A 61 -4.81 6.48 11.72
C ALA A 61 -3.99 5.49 12.56
N GLY A 62 -3.81 5.79 13.86
CA GLY A 62 -3.03 5.02 14.80
C GLY A 62 -1.54 4.95 14.45
N ILE A 63 -1.01 5.95 13.73
CA ILE A 63 0.39 6.03 13.29
C ILE A 63 1.06 7.25 13.92
N GLU A 64 2.37 7.16 14.19
CA GLU A 64 3.16 8.36 14.51
C GLU A 64 3.31 9.21 13.24
N LEU A 65 3.04 10.50 13.36
CA LEU A 65 3.06 11.41 12.22
C LEU A 65 4.36 12.19 12.20
N LEU A 66 5.14 11.96 11.14
CA LEU A 66 6.41 12.64 10.95
C LEU A 66 6.22 14.16 10.88
N GLY A 67 7.13 14.90 11.50
CA GLY A 67 7.16 16.36 11.52
C GLY A 67 8.41 16.92 10.86
N LEU A 68 8.40 18.22 10.54
CA LEU A 68 9.61 18.95 10.18
C LEU A 68 10.07 19.79 11.36
N SER A 69 11.38 20.00 11.45
CA SER A 69 11.94 21.07 12.28
C SER A 69 11.38 22.43 11.86
N GLN A 70 11.24 23.36 12.82
CA GLN A 70 10.75 24.71 12.55
C GLN A 70 11.65 25.50 11.59
N ASP A 71 12.93 25.13 11.53
CA ASP A 71 13.92 25.77 10.64
C ASP A 71 13.80 25.31 9.19
N GLU A 72 13.32 24.09 8.94
CA GLU A 72 13.18 23.50 7.61
C GLU A 72 11.81 23.81 6.97
N GLY A 73 10.76 23.94 7.79
CA GLY A 73 9.45 24.31 7.27
C GLY A 73 8.34 24.41 8.30
N LYS A 74 7.21 24.96 7.87
CA LYS A 74 5.98 25.05 8.66
C LYS A 74 4.94 24.09 8.13
N ARG A 75 4.33 23.34 9.03
CA ARG A 75 3.15 22.51 8.71
C ARG A 75 1.98 23.41 8.35
N GLY A 76 1.44 23.23 7.15
CA GLY A 76 0.28 23.94 6.63
C GLY A 76 -1.03 23.28 7.03
N SER A 77 -1.28 22.06 6.54
CA SER A 77 -2.51 21.30 6.86
C SER A 77 -2.22 19.84 7.18
N VAL A 78 -3.10 19.26 7.99
CA VAL A 78 -3.20 17.81 8.20
C VAL A 78 -4.58 17.38 7.73
N GLU A 79 -4.61 16.39 6.88
CA GLU A 79 -5.82 15.90 6.23
C GLU A 79 -5.87 14.38 6.34
N LEU A 80 -7.07 13.83 6.48
CA LEU A 80 -7.30 12.41 6.69
C LEU A 80 -8.27 11.91 5.63
N ALA A 81 -7.87 10.86 4.92
CA ALA A 81 -8.79 10.01 4.19
C ALA A 81 -9.16 8.83 5.08
N GLU A 82 -10.45 8.65 5.34
CA GLU A 82 -10.95 7.64 6.26
C GLU A 82 -10.70 6.22 5.72
N GLY A 83 -10.41 5.30 6.64
CA GLY A 83 -10.33 3.88 6.33
C GLY A 83 -11.71 3.31 5.98
N ARG A 84 -11.73 2.14 5.35
CA ARG A 84 -12.97 1.43 5.04
C ARG A 84 -12.79 -0.07 5.12
N PHE A 85 -13.84 -0.76 5.53
CA PHE A 85 -13.91 -2.22 5.46
C PHE A 85 -14.77 -2.64 4.28
N VAL A 86 -14.21 -3.49 3.41
CA VAL A 86 -14.90 -4.03 2.24
C VAL A 86 -15.02 -5.54 2.41
N LYS A 87 -16.25 -6.01 2.62
CA LYS A 87 -16.57 -7.43 2.74
C LYS A 87 -16.62 -8.08 1.35
N ASN A 88 -16.07 -9.28 1.19
CA ASN A 88 -16.13 -10.08 -0.03
C ASN A 88 -15.65 -9.34 -1.30
N MET A 89 -14.60 -8.53 -1.18
CA MET A 89 -14.00 -7.82 -2.32
C MET A 89 -13.47 -8.82 -3.35
N SER A 90 -13.84 -8.63 -4.61
CA SER A 90 -13.45 -9.52 -5.71
C SER A 90 -12.10 -9.09 -6.29
N ILE A 91 -11.05 -9.87 -6.05
CA ILE A 91 -9.68 -9.59 -6.50
C ILE A 91 -9.08 -10.88 -7.08
N LEU A 92 -8.60 -10.84 -8.33
CA LEU A 92 -8.06 -12.00 -9.04
C LEU A 92 -8.96 -13.26 -8.98
N ASN A 93 -10.27 -13.08 -9.13
CA ASN A 93 -11.28 -14.15 -9.02
C ASN A 93 -11.45 -14.77 -7.62
N PHE A 94 -10.80 -14.22 -6.59
CA PHE A 94 -11.03 -14.56 -5.18
C PHE A 94 -11.91 -13.51 -4.52
N ARG A 95 -12.70 -13.94 -3.53
CA ARG A 95 -13.45 -13.05 -2.63
C ARG A 95 -12.82 -13.09 -1.26
N THR A 96 -12.46 -11.91 -0.74
CA THR A 96 -11.89 -11.79 0.60
C THR A 96 -12.29 -10.47 1.23
N ASP A 97 -12.24 -10.43 2.56
CA ASP A 97 -12.47 -9.23 3.33
C ASP A 97 -11.19 -8.40 3.38
N VAL A 98 -11.32 -7.11 3.06
CA VAL A 98 -10.19 -6.17 3.00
C VAL A 98 -10.49 -4.98 3.92
N THR A 99 -9.55 -4.69 4.80
CA THR A 99 -9.56 -3.50 5.66
C THR A 99 -8.56 -2.49 5.12
N PHE A 100 -9.05 -1.39 4.59
CA PHE A 100 -8.25 -0.22 4.24
C PHE A 100 -8.12 0.66 5.48
N TYR A 101 -6.90 0.95 5.89
CA TYR A 101 -6.65 1.86 7.01
C TYR A 101 -6.71 3.31 6.54
N PRO A 102 -6.91 4.27 7.47
CA PRO A 102 -6.86 5.68 7.12
C PRO A 102 -5.50 6.10 6.54
N VAL A 103 -5.52 7.08 5.65
CA VAL A 103 -4.33 7.69 5.06
C VAL A 103 -4.24 9.13 5.53
N VAL A 104 -3.10 9.51 6.08
CA VAL A 104 -2.85 10.88 6.52
C VAL A 104 -2.05 11.62 5.45
N ARG A 105 -2.51 12.81 5.07
CA ARG A 105 -1.80 13.76 4.20
C ARG A 105 -1.40 14.99 5.00
N GLN A 106 -0.11 15.27 5.06
CA GLN A 106 0.46 16.45 5.68
C GLN A 106 1.04 17.34 4.59
N LYS A 107 0.60 18.60 4.54
CA LYS A 107 1.17 19.62 3.66
C LYS A 107 2.08 20.52 4.47
N PHE A 108 3.29 20.76 3.97
CA PHE A 108 4.28 21.62 4.59
C PHE A 108 4.69 22.71 3.60
N LYS A 109 4.94 23.89 4.14
CA LYS A 109 5.61 25.00 3.46
C LYS A 109 7.05 25.04 3.93
N LEU A 110 7.98 24.72 3.03
CA LEU A 110 9.41 24.71 3.34
C LEU A 110 9.98 26.12 3.45
N ALA A 111 11.12 26.27 4.12
CA ALA A 111 11.79 27.55 4.32
C ALA A 111 12.17 28.25 3.00
N ASN A 112 12.49 27.48 1.96
CA ASN A 112 12.76 27.98 0.61
C ASN A 112 11.49 28.42 -0.16
N GLY A 113 10.31 28.31 0.44
CA GLY A 113 9.03 28.69 -0.16
C GLY A 113 8.38 27.58 -1.00
N SER A 114 9.01 26.42 -1.15
CA SER A 114 8.44 25.28 -1.87
C SER A 114 7.45 24.48 -1.00
N ASP A 115 6.62 23.68 -1.65
CA ASP A 115 5.64 22.83 -0.97
C ASP A 115 6.16 21.38 -0.89
N LEU A 116 5.98 20.77 0.28
CA LEU A 116 6.18 19.34 0.50
C LEU A 116 4.83 18.72 0.89
N VAL A 117 4.48 17.62 0.25
CA VAL A 117 3.33 16.79 0.66
C VAL A 117 3.85 15.46 1.13
N LEU A 118 3.58 15.13 2.39
CA LEU A 118 3.89 13.85 2.99
C LEU A 118 2.61 13.06 3.19
N TYR A 119 2.61 11.80 2.77
CA TYR A 119 1.56 10.86 3.07
C TYR A 119 2.09 9.75 3.95
N SER A 120 1.29 9.34 4.92
CA SER A 120 1.63 8.28 5.86
C SER A 120 0.43 7.34 6.00
N PHE A 121 0.65 6.04 5.84
CA PHE A 121 -0.42 5.05 5.85
C PHE A 121 0.05 3.66 6.25
N ARG A 122 -0.89 2.84 6.71
CA ARG A 122 -0.68 1.40 6.86
C ARG A 122 -1.17 0.67 5.64
N PHE A 123 -0.45 -0.37 5.23
CA PHE A 123 -0.91 -1.24 4.16
C PHE A 123 -2.24 -1.91 4.54
N PRO A 124 -3.21 -2.01 3.61
CA PRO A 124 -4.47 -2.66 3.89
C PRO A 124 -4.29 -4.09 4.39
N LYS A 125 -5.16 -4.52 5.30
CA LYS A 125 -5.18 -5.88 5.82
C LYS A 125 -6.14 -6.72 5.01
N VAL A 126 -5.63 -7.82 4.46
CA VAL A 126 -6.42 -8.81 3.75
C VAL A 126 -6.64 -10.02 4.67
N ALA A 127 -7.86 -10.54 4.73
CA ALA A 127 -8.21 -11.72 5.52
C ALA A 127 -7.76 -13.04 4.84
N LEU A 128 -6.49 -13.12 4.43
CA LEU A 128 -5.86 -14.29 3.82
C LEU A 128 -4.45 -14.50 4.40
N PRO A 129 -3.85 -15.70 4.20
CA PRO A 129 -2.46 -15.92 4.53
C PRO A 129 -1.54 -14.88 3.89
N ARG A 130 -0.42 -14.57 4.57
CA ARG A 130 0.49 -13.45 4.23
C ARG A 130 0.98 -13.49 2.78
N GLU A 131 1.16 -14.68 2.24
CA GLU A 131 1.59 -14.92 0.85
C GLU A 131 0.56 -14.44 -0.18
N TYR A 132 -0.74 -14.54 0.11
CA TYR A 132 -1.82 -14.08 -0.76
C TYR A 132 -2.18 -12.60 -0.54
N ALA A 133 -2.10 -12.14 0.71
CA ALA A 133 -2.42 -10.76 1.08
C ALA A 133 -1.65 -9.76 0.20
N ARG A 134 -0.37 -10.03 -0.05
CA ARG A 134 0.51 -9.16 -0.84
C ARG A 134 0.13 -9.05 -2.32
N MET A 135 -0.24 -10.17 -2.95
CA MET A 135 -0.73 -10.19 -4.33
C MET A 135 -2.03 -9.38 -4.46
N ILE A 136 -2.93 -9.58 -3.51
CA ILE A 136 -4.22 -8.90 -3.48
C ILE A 136 -4.05 -7.39 -3.32
N LEU A 137 -3.06 -6.94 -2.55
CA LEU A 137 -2.73 -5.53 -2.41
C LEU A 137 -2.24 -4.90 -3.72
N ASN A 138 -1.42 -5.60 -4.53
CA ASN A 138 -1.03 -5.11 -5.87
C ASN A 138 -2.23 -4.96 -6.80
N GLU A 139 -3.14 -5.93 -6.79
CA GLU A 139 -4.27 -5.95 -7.72
C GLU A 139 -5.38 -4.99 -7.31
N ALA A 140 -5.62 -4.85 -6.00
CA ALA A 140 -6.49 -3.80 -5.45
C ALA A 140 -5.96 -2.41 -5.79
N ALA A 141 -4.64 -2.23 -5.76
CA ALA A 141 -3.99 -0.99 -6.16
C ALA A 141 -4.20 -0.64 -7.65
N VAL A 142 -4.51 -1.63 -8.50
CA VAL A 142 -4.76 -1.47 -9.93
C VAL A 142 -6.27 -1.37 -10.24
N GLU A 143 -7.13 -1.16 -9.23
CA GLU A 143 -8.59 -1.28 -9.28
C GLU A 143 -9.18 -0.89 -10.66
N LYS A 144 -9.86 -1.85 -11.31
CA LYS A 144 -10.42 -1.88 -12.68
C LYS A 144 -11.39 -0.73 -13.06
N LYS A 145 -11.41 0.38 -12.33
CA LYS A 145 -12.11 1.62 -12.65
C LYS A 145 -11.13 2.70 -13.07
N LYS A 146 -10.53 2.56 -14.26
CA LYS A 146 -10.22 3.65 -15.21
C LYS A 146 -9.50 3.03 -16.41
N LYS A 147 -9.70 3.62 -17.59
CA LYS A 147 -9.08 3.15 -18.83
C LYS A 147 -7.55 3.08 -18.65
N PRO A 148 -6.85 2.15 -19.33
CA PRO A 148 -5.38 1.99 -19.26
C PRO A 148 -4.55 3.24 -19.61
N ASN A 149 -5.19 4.30 -20.11
CA ASN A 149 -4.52 5.53 -20.55
C ASN A 149 -4.11 6.45 -19.38
N GLU A 150 -4.59 6.18 -18.16
CA GLU A 150 -4.05 6.79 -16.93
C GLU A 150 -3.43 5.70 -16.05
N MET A 151 -2.46 4.94 -16.59
CA MET A 151 -1.41 4.43 -15.72
C MET A 151 -0.75 5.67 -15.12
N ARG A 152 -1.17 6.08 -13.92
CA ARG A 152 -0.69 7.29 -13.23
C ARG A 152 0.77 7.08 -12.81
N PHE A 153 1.63 7.16 -13.81
CA PHE A 153 3.10 7.15 -13.83
C PHE A 153 3.79 5.82 -14.16
N GLY A 154 3.16 4.90 -14.91
CA GLY A 154 3.93 3.85 -15.58
C GLY A 154 4.90 4.46 -16.60
N GLY A 155 6.20 4.26 -16.44
CA GLY A 155 7.17 4.67 -17.46
C GLY A 155 8.63 4.32 -17.14
N THR A 156 9.05 4.49 -15.88
CA THR A 156 10.44 4.28 -15.47
C THR A 156 10.48 3.50 -14.17
N ALA A 157 11.31 2.46 -14.10
CA ALA A 157 11.55 1.76 -12.85
C ALA A 157 12.13 2.77 -11.83
N PRO A 158 11.65 2.80 -10.57
CA PRO A 158 12.20 3.70 -9.59
C PRO A 158 13.67 3.42 -9.35
N GLU A 159 14.38 4.48 -9.02
CA GLU A 159 15.69 4.33 -8.41
C GLU A 159 15.53 3.77 -7.00
N GLN A 160 16.36 2.78 -6.66
CA GLN A 160 16.39 2.24 -5.31
C GLN A 160 17.48 2.95 -4.53
N LEU A 161 17.15 3.40 -3.33
CA LEU A 161 18.08 4.04 -2.42
C LEU A 161 17.80 3.64 -0.98
N GLU A 162 18.65 4.09 -0.07
CA GLU A 162 18.41 4.00 1.37
C GLU A 162 17.89 5.34 1.88
N ILE A 163 16.86 5.29 2.71
CA ILE A 163 16.20 6.46 3.30
C ILE A 163 16.00 6.13 4.77
N ARG A 164 16.67 6.89 5.65
CA ARG A 164 16.56 6.71 7.11
C ARG A 164 16.80 5.25 7.56
N GLY A 165 17.74 4.54 6.93
CA GLY A 165 18.05 3.14 7.22
C GLY A 165 17.07 2.11 6.64
N ALA A 166 16.04 2.55 5.90
CA ALA A 166 15.09 1.70 5.21
C ALA A 166 15.30 1.71 3.70
N ARG A 167 14.90 0.63 3.02
CA ARG A 167 14.88 0.60 1.56
C ARG A 167 13.81 1.57 1.04
N GLY A 168 14.26 2.55 0.27
CA GLY A 168 13.42 3.55 -0.37
C GLY A 168 13.38 3.39 -1.89
N LEU A 169 12.38 4.03 -2.48
CA LEU A 169 12.18 4.15 -3.91
C LEU A 169 12.04 5.63 -4.26
N LEU A 170 12.73 6.07 -5.31
CA LEU A 170 12.60 7.39 -5.87
C LEU A 170 12.04 7.32 -7.29
N PHE A 171 11.05 8.16 -7.52
CA PHE A 171 10.45 8.42 -8.81
C PHE A 171 10.66 9.90 -9.13
N ASP A 172 11.16 10.20 -10.32
CA ASP A 172 11.28 11.55 -10.83
C ASP A 172 10.47 11.66 -12.11
N LYS A 173 9.54 12.60 -12.15
CA LYS A 173 8.79 12.91 -13.35
C LYS A 173 8.51 14.40 -13.42
N GLU A 174 8.87 15.00 -14.56
CA GLU A 174 8.52 16.40 -14.89
C GLU A 174 8.93 17.39 -13.78
N GLY A 175 10.04 17.12 -13.08
CA GLY A 175 10.54 17.97 -11.98
C GLY A 175 9.81 17.81 -10.65
N GLN A 176 8.88 16.86 -10.55
CA GLN A 176 8.31 16.40 -9.29
C GLN A 176 8.99 15.11 -8.85
N ILE A 177 9.61 15.15 -7.68
CA ILE A 177 10.23 13.98 -7.07
C ILE A 177 9.24 13.37 -6.08
N THR A 178 9.03 12.06 -6.20
CA THR A 178 8.26 11.24 -5.27
C THR A 178 9.18 10.21 -4.65
N ILE A 179 9.18 10.17 -3.33
CA ILE A 179 10.02 9.26 -2.54
C ILE A 179 9.10 8.40 -1.70
N TYR A 180 9.27 7.08 -1.77
CA TYR A 180 8.60 6.11 -0.91
C TYR A 180 9.61 5.41 -0.01
N TRP A 181 9.25 5.20 1.26
CA TRP A 181 9.97 4.31 2.17
C TRP A 181 9.01 3.71 3.20
N GLN A 182 9.49 2.74 3.97
CA GLN A 182 8.69 2.07 4.98
C GLN A 182 9.45 1.95 6.30
N GLU A 183 8.83 2.42 7.38
CA GLU A 183 9.34 2.34 8.75
C GLU A 183 8.27 1.71 9.65
N GLU A 184 8.63 0.70 10.44
CA GLU A 184 7.75 0.07 11.43
C GLU A 184 6.36 -0.38 10.91
N GLY A 185 6.27 -0.72 9.62
CA GLY A 185 5.00 -1.14 9.00
C GLY A 185 4.14 0.02 8.46
N VAL A 186 4.60 1.27 8.57
CA VAL A 186 4.00 2.47 7.99
C VAL A 186 4.72 2.82 6.69
N GLY A 187 3.96 2.94 5.61
CA GLY A 187 4.45 3.45 4.34
C GLY A 187 4.40 4.97 4.35
N HIS A 188 5.51 5.59 3.95
CA HIS A 188 5.62 7.04 3.79
C HIS A 188 5.87 7.38 2.33
N VAL A 189 5.24 8.45 1.87
CA VAL A 189 5.45 8.98 0.53
C VAL A 189 5.60 10.49 0.61
N ALA A 190 6.79 10.98 0.29
CA ALA A 190 7.08 12.41 0.18
C ALA A 190 7.02 12.83 -1.29
N MET A 191 6.33 13.93 -1.57
CA MET A 191 6.19 14.51 -2.90
C MET A 191 6.57 15.99 -2.84
N ALA A 192 7.51 16.42 -3.68
CA ALA A 192 7.89 17.81 -3.79
C ALA A 192 8.45 18.14 -5.18
N SER A 193 8.34 19.41 -5.57
CA SER A 193 9.02 19.95 -6.75
C SER A 193 10.25 20.73 -6.30
N LEU A 194 11.32 19.98 -6.00
CA LEU A 194 12.57 20.47 -5.41
C LEU A 194 13.76 19.86 -6.13
N ALA A 195 14.93 20.49 -5.97
CA ALA A 195 16.17 19.82 -6.29
C ALA A 195 16.33 18.56 -5.41
N ARG A 196 16.82 17.47 -6.01
CA ARG A 196 16.94 16.16 -5.35
C ARG A 196 17.70 16.20 -4.03
N GLN A 197 18.81 16.93 -3.97
CA GLN A 197 19.61 17.08 -2.76
C GLN A 197 18.84 17.78 -1.63
N GLU A 198 18.04 18.80 -1.97
CA GLU A 198 17.21 19.50 -0.98
C GLU A 198 16.12 18.58 -0.44
N LEU A 199 15.44 17.82 -1.30
CA LEU A 199 14.41 16.89 -0.85
C LEU A 199 14.97 15.81 0.09
N PHE A 200 16.14 15.25 -0.21
CA PHE A 200 16.76 14.26 0.67
C PHE A 200 17.10 14.82 2.03
N ARG A 201 17.69 16.02 2.09
CA ARG A 201 17.93 16.71 3.36
C ARG A 201 16.63 16.87 4.16
N VAL A 202 15.57 17.36 3.52
CA VAL A 202 14.27 17.56 4.17
C VAL A 202 13.67 16.24 4.66
N VAL A 203 13.81 15.14 3.91
CA VAL A 203 13.30 13.81 4.29
C VAL A 203 14.11 13.20 5.44
N ASP A 204 15.42 13.38 5.46
CA ASP A 204 16.27 12.94 6.57
C ASP A 204 15.97 13.72 7.85
N ASP A 205 15.64 15.02 7.73
CA ASP A 205 15.27 15.90 8.85
C ASP A 205 13.83 15.69 9.38
N LEU A 206 13.05 14.77 8.78
CA LEU A 206 11.73 14.43 9.32
C LEU A 206 11.88 13.81 10.73
N LEU A 207 11.17 14.32 11.72
CA LEU A 207 11.18 13.82 13.10
C LEU A 207 10.02 12.87 13.36
#